data_AF-A0A7J9BCH2-F1
#
_entry.id   AF-A0A7J9BCH2-F1
#
_cell.length_a   1.000
_cell.length_b   1.000
_cell.length_c   1.000
_cell.angle_alpha   90.00
_cell.angle_beta   90.00
_cell.angle_gamma   90.00
#
_symmetry.space_group_name_H-M   'P 1'
#
loop_
_entity.id
_entity.type
_entity.pdbx_description
1 polymer ?
#
loop_
_entity_poly.entity_id
_entity_poly.type
_entity_poly.pdbx_seq_one_letter_code
_entity_poly.pdbx_strand_id
1 'polypeptide(L)'
;MANVKAIAKYFEATIGDHPKMKLREIQRRVASKMHVNVNMTRCRRAKKMVKDKLAGNFVHEFAMLWDYVDELRLNNPGSAIKMAVTRVTPKSPPHFKRFYVCFEALKRGWKEGCRPILGLDGCF
;
A
#
# COMPACT_ATOMS: atom_id res chain seq x y z
N MET A 1 15.46 26.67 17.95
CA MET A 1 15.86 25.73 16.87
C MET A 1 14.61 25.04 16.32
N ALA A 2 14.38 25.00 14.99
CA ALA A 2 13.19 24.36 14.43
C ALA A 2 13.23 22.83 14.59
N ASN A 3 12.09 22.27 15.05
CA ASN A 3 11.88 20.84 15.25
C ASN A 3 11.59 20.15 13.89
N VAL A 4 12.11 18.94 13.68
CA VAL A 4 11.87 18.11 12.48
C VAL A 4 10.37 17.91 12.23
N LYS A 5 9.57 17.67 13.28
CA LYS A 5 8.12 17.49 13.16
C LYS A 5 7.43 18.76 12.64
N ALA A 6 7.86 19.93 13.10
CA ALA A 6 7.32 21.21 12.66
C ALA A 6 7.61 21.47 11.17
N ILE A 7 8.85 21.18 10.74
CA ILE A 7 9.25 21.29 9.33
C ILE A 7 8.44 20.32 8.45
N ALA A 8 8.30 19.06 8.89
CA ALA A 8 7.55 18.05 8.16
C ALA A 8 6.08 18.46 7.97
N LYS A 9 5.42 18.91 9.05
CA LYS A 9 4.02 19.36 9.01
C LYS A 9 3.84 20.59 8.12
N TYR A 10 4.71 21.58 8.22
CA TYR A 10 4.60 22.83 7.45
C TYR A 10 4.82 22.62 5.94
N PHE A 11 5.75 21.74 5.58
CA PHE A 11 6.09 21.47 4.18
C PHE A 11 5.47 20.18 3.63
N GLU A 12 4.48 19.60 4.31
CA GLU A 12 3.89 18.31 3.95
C GLU A 12 3.36 18.31 2.50
N ALA A 13 2.47 19.25 2.17
CA ALA A 13 1.92 19.38 0.81
C ALA A 13 3.02 19.64 -0.23
N THR A 14 3.93 20.58 0.05
CA THR A 14 5.01 20.92 -0.87
C THR A 14 5.93 19.73 -1.19
N ILE A 15 6.27 18.93 -0.18
CA ILE A 15 7.10 17.73 -0.35
C ILE A 15 6.30 16.61 -1.03
N GLY A 16 5.00 16.52 -0.76
CA GLY A 16 4.08 15.59 -1.41
C GLY A 16 3.94 15.85 -2.91
N ASP A 17 3.68 17.08 -3.30
CA ASP A 17 3.54 17.49 -4.71
C ASP A 17 4.87 17.33 -5.48
N HIS A 18 6.01 17.45 -4.79
CA HIS A 18 7.35 17.41 -5.40
C HIS A 18 8.25 16.36 -4.71
N PRO A 19 7.98 15.05 -4.87
CA PRO A 19 8.68 14.00 -4.13
C PRO A 19 10.18 13.92 -4.47
N LYS A 20 10.57 14.40 -5.67
CA LYS A 20 11.96 14.48 -6.15
C LYS A 20 12.69 15.77 -5.73
N MET A 21 12.06 16.68 -4.99
CA MET A 21 12.65 17.94 -4.53
C MET A 21 14.01 17.73 -3.84
N LYS A 22 15.05 18.49 -4.22
CA LYS A 22 16.39 18.34 -3.64
C LYS A 22 16.41 18.84 -2.19
N LEU A 23 17.24 18.21 -1.34
CA LEU A 23 17.32 18.59 0.09
C LEU A 23 17.77 20.05 0.31
N ARG A 24 18.68 20.56 -0.55
CA ARG A 24 19.09 21.98 -0.55
C ARG A 24 17.92 22.92 -0.81
N GLU A 25 16.99 22.52 -1.67
CA GLU A 25 15.81 23.31 -1.98
C GLU A 25 14.86 23.36 -0.77
N ILE A 26 14.65 22.22 -0.10
CA ILE A 26 13.88 22.17 1.16
C ILE A 26 14.52 23.08 2.20
N GLN A 27 15.85 23.02 2.37
CA GLN A 27 16.57 23.87 3.32
C GLN A 27 16.37 25.37 3.01
N ARG A 28 16.50 25.78 1.75
CA ARG A 28 16.26 27.15 1.31
C ARG A 28 14.82 27.59 1.59
N ARG A 29 13.84 26.72 1.30
CA ARG A 29 12.42 26.98 1.56
C ARG A 29 12.13 27.11 3.06
N VAL A 30 12.75 26.30 3.91
CA VAL A 30 12.64 26.41 5.38
C VAL A 30 13.23 27.74 5.86
N ALA A 31 14.42 28.11 5.40
CA ALA A 31 15.05 29.38 5.76
C ALA A 31 14.19 30.59 5.34
N SER A 32 13.61 30.54 4.14
CA SER A 32 12.78 31.62 3.60
C SER A 32 11.39 31.71 4.26
N LYS A 33 10.69 30.58 4.47
CA LYS A 33 9.30 30.59 4.96
C LYS A 33 9.16 30.49 6.47
N MET A 34 10.10 29.86 7.16
CA MET A 34 10.08 29.72 8.62
C MET A 34 11.07 30.67 9.31
N HIS A 35 11.88 31.41 8.55
CA HIS A 35 12.92 32.32 9.07
C HIS A 35 13.90 31.65 10.03
N VAL A 36 14.17 30.34 9.83
CA VAL A 36 15.08 29.56 10.68
C VAL A 36 16.10 28.81 9.82
N ASN A 37 17.37 28.94 10.17
CA ASN A 37 18.44 28.12 9.62
C ASN A 37 18.38 26.70 10.19
N VAL A 38 18.34 25.70 9.31
CA VAL A 38 18.27 24.28 9.69
C VAL A 38 19.37 23.49 9.00
N ASN A 39 19.94 22.53 9.73
CA ASN A 39 20.91 21.60 9.15
C ASN A 39 20.23 20.69 8.12
N MET A 40 20.93 20.38 7.03
CA MET A 40 20.52 19.43 5.98
C MET A 40 20.00 18.10 6.54
N THR A 41 20.59 17.59 7.62
CA THR A 41 20.14 16.33 8.26
C THR A 41 18.72 16.43 8.80
N ARG A 42 18.30 17.60 9.31
CA ARG A 42 16.92 17.84 9.75
C ARG A 42 15.97 17.88 8.55
N CYS A 43 16.35 18.55 7.45
CA CYS A 43 15.57 18.56 6.22
C CYS A 43 15.39 17.14 5.65
N ARG A 44 16.45 16.32 5.67
CA ARG A 44 16.39 14.91 5.25
C ARG A 44 15.40 14.12 6.10
N ARG A 45 15.46 14.24 7.43
CA ARG A 45 14.53 13.56 8.34
C ARG A 45 13.09 14.03 8.16
N ALA A 46 12.86 15.32 7.98
CA ALA A 46 11.53 15.87 7.71
C ALA A 46 10.96 15.35 6.38
N LYS A 47 11.78 15.36 5.31
CA LYS A 47 11.40 14.80 4.01
C LYS A 47 11.06 13.31 4.12
N LYS A 48 11.87 12.54 4.85
CA LYS A 48 11.60 11.11 5.10
C LYS A 48 10.27 10.93 5.83
N MET A 49 10.01 11.70 6.89
CA MET A 49 8.76 11.64 7.65
C MET A 49 7.53 11.90 6.77
N VAL A 50 7.57 12.93 5.91
CA VAL A 50 6.48 13.21 4.97
C VAL A 50 6.32 12.06 3.97
N LYS A 51 7.42 11.52 3.43
CA LYS A 51 7.36 10.38 2.51
C LYS A 51 6.79 9.12 3.16
N ASP A 52 7.24 8.79 4.37
CA ASP A 52 6.77 7.63 5.11
C ASP A 52 5.26 7.78 5.43
N LYS A 53 4.80 9.00 5.72
CA LYS A 53 3.37 9.29 5.92
C LYS A 53 2.57 9.16 4.63
N LEU A 54 3.06 9.67 3.50
CA LEU A 54 2.40 9.60 2.19
C LEU A 54 2.38 8.20 1.60
N ALA A 55 3.44 7.42 1.85
CA ALA A 55 3.48 6.01 1.50
C ALA A 55 2.46 5.19 2.31
N GLY A 56 1.82 5.77 3.32
CA GLY A 56 0.90 5.06 4.18
C GLY A 56 1.62 4.05 5.08
N ASN A 57 0.83 3.35 5.89
CA ASN A 57 1.35 2.27 6.70
C ASN A 57 1.01 0.95 6.02
N PHE A 58 1.70 0.65 4.90
CA PHE A 58 1.52 -0.61 4.19
C PHE A 58 1.64 -1.82 5.14
N VAL A 59 2.49 -1.74 6.17
CA VAL A 59 2.63 -2.79 7.18
C VAL A 59 1.29 -3.04 7.89
N HIS A 60 0.60 -1.97 8.29
CA HIS A 60 -0.72 -2.07 8.91
C HIS A 60 -1.80 -2.52 7.92
N GLU A 61 -1.81 -1.95 6.72
CA GLU A 61 -2.78 -2.32 5.67
C GLU A 61 -2.67 -3.80 5.28
N PHE A 62 -1.46 -4.32 5.10
CA PHE A 62 -1.23 -5.74 4.82
C PHE A 62 -1.52 -6.63 6.04
N ALA A 63 -1.37 -6.13 7.27
CA ALA A 63 -1.76 -6.88 8.47
C ALA A 63 -3.29 -7.08 8.52
N MET A 64 -4.08 -6.08 8.14
CA MET A 64 -5.55 -6.16 8.12
C MET A 64 -6.12 -7.09 7.02
N LEU A 65 -5.32 -7.52 6.04
CA LEU A 65 -5.82 -8.41 4.99
C LEU A 65 -6.31 -9.75 5.55
N TRP A 66 -5.77 -10.23 6.67
CA TRP A 66 -6.26 -11.46 7.30
C TRP A 66 -7.67 -11.28 7.85
N ASP A 67 -7.90 -10.20 8.58
CA ASP A 67 -9.23 -9.87 9.11
C ASP A 67 -10.24 -9.72 7.96
N TYR A 68 -9.83 -9.05 6.87
CA TYR A 68 -10.68 -8.90 5.69
C TYR A 68 -10.96 -10.24 4.97
N VAL A 69 -9.97 -11.12 4.87
CA VAL A 69 -10.12 -12.46 4.32
C VAL A 69 -11.12 -13.28 5.13
N ASP A 70 -11.06 -13.17 6.45
CA ASP A 70 -11.95 -13.91 7.34
C ASP A 70 -13.37 -13.34 7.33
N GLU A 71 -13.54 -12.02 7.29
CA GLU A 71 -14.83 -11.37 7.05
C GLU A 71 -15.47 -11.78 5.72
N LEU A 72 -14.67 -11.87 4.65
CA LEU A 72 -15.16 -12.34 3.35
C LEU A 72 -15.63 -13.80 3.39
N ARG A 73 -14.92 -14.66 4.12
CA ARG A 73 -15.29 -16.07 4.29
C ARG A 73 -16.58 -16.21 5.11
N LEU A 74 -16.71 -15.42 6.17
CA LEU A 74 -17.87 -15.42 7.06
C LEU A 74 -19.13 -14.97 6.33
N ASN A 75 -19.05 -13.84 5.62
CA ASN A 75 -20.23 -13.22 4.98
C ASN A 75 -20.57 -13.81 3.60
N ASN A 76 -19.66 -14.57 2.98
CA ASN A 76 -19.89 -15.18 1.68
C ASN A 76 -19.61 -16.69 1.71
N PRO A 77 -20.42 -17.49 2.42
CA PRO A 77 -20.37 -18.94 2.34
C PRO A 77 -20.34 -19.43 0.88
N GLY A 78 -19.66 -20.55 0.62
CA GLY A 78 -19.52 -21.12 -0.75
C GLY A 78 -18.52 -20.40 -1.68
N SER A 79 -18.09 -19.18 -1.33
CA SER A 79 -17.07 -18.43 -2.08
C SER A 79 -15.67 -19.01 -1.85
N ALA A 80 -14.82 -18.96 -2.88
CA ALA A 80 -13.42 -19.38 -2.75
C ALA A 80 -12.55 -18.16 -2.45
N ILE A 81 -12.15 -18.02 -1.18
CA ILE A 81 -11.29 -16.93 -0.69
C ILE A 81 -9.95 -17.52 -0.23
N LYS A 82 -8.87 -17.23 -0.96
CA LYS A 82 -7.53 -17.76 -0.68
C LYS A 82 -6.49 -16.65 -0.67
N MET A 83 -5.79 -16.49 0.45
CA MET A 83 -4.62 -15.63 0.54
C MET A 83 -3.36 -16.47 0.72
N ALA A 84 -2.31 -16.13 -0.03
CA ALA A 84 -1.02 -16.78 0.06
C ALA A 84 0.04 -15.76 0.49
N VAL A 85 0.92 -16.22 1.38
CA VAL A 85 2.06 -15.46 1.89
C VAL A 85 3.33 -16.28 1.73
N THR A 86 4.47 -15.61 1.61
CA THR A 86 5.80 -16.22 1.65
C THR A 86 6.48 -15.87 2.96
N ARG A 87 7.36 -16.75 3.44
CA ARG A 87 8.21 -16.51 4.60
C ARG A 87 9.64 -16.90 4.22
N VAL A 88 10.61 -16.07 4.56
CA VAL A 88 12.04 -16.37 4.33
C VAL A 88 12.48 -17.49 5.29
N THR A 89 12.01 -17.42 6.53
CA THR A 89 12.14 -18.48 7.55
C THR A 89 10.80 -18.66 8.28
N PRO A 90 10.54 -19.81 8.94
CA PRO A 90 9.28 -20.02 9.66
C PRO A 90 8.95 -18.94 10.70
N LYS A 91 9.98 -18.33 11.29
CA LYS A 91 9.84 -17.24 12.29
C LYS A 91 9.77 -15.84 11.67
N SER A 92 10.06 -15.68 10.38
CA SER A 92 10.01 -14.38 9.71
C SER A 92 8.58 -13.90 9.50
N PRO A 93 8.33 -12.57 9.51
CA PRO A 93 7.03 -12.01 9.15
C PRO A 93 6.59 -12.47 7.76
N PRO A 94 5.29 -12.80 7.59
CA PRO A 94 4.76 -13.18 6.29
C PRO A 94 4.82 -11.99 5.32
N HIS A 95 5.31 -12.25 4.11
CA HIS A 95 5.25 -11.31 2.99
C HIS A 95 4.08 -11.68 2.10
N PHE A 96 3.28 -10.70 1.75
CA PHE A 96 2.14 -10.90 0.85
C PHE A 96 2.62 -11.46 -0.50
N LYS A 97 1.98 -12.54 -0.98
CA LYS A 97 2.26 -13.12 -2.30
C LYS A 97 1.13 -12.84 -3.28
N ARG A 98 -0.09 -13.24 -2.90
CA ARG A 98 -1.29 -13.09 -3.74
C ARG A 98 -2.56 -13.28 -2.92
N PHE A 99 -3.63 -12.68 -3.42
CA PHE A 99 -4.98 -12.84 -2.90
C PHE A 99 -5.92 -13.22 -4.04
N TYR A 100 -6.70 -14.28 -3.85
CA TYR A 100 -7.67 -14.78 -4.80
C TYR A 100 -9.06 -14.80 -4.17
N VAL A 101 -10.03 -14.24 -4.91
CA VAL A 101 -11.43 -14.17 -4.53
C VAL A 101 -12.29 -14.64 -5.70
N CYS A 102 -13.15 -15.61 -5.44
CA CYS A 102 -14.17 -16.04 -6.40
C CYS A 102 -15.48 -16.29 -5.67
N PHE A 103 -16.39 -15.33 -5.80
CA PHE A 103 -17.70 -15.38 -5.16
C PHE A 103 -18.55 -16.51 -5.73
N GLU A 104 -19.30 -17.16 -4.85
CA GLU A 104 -20.20 -18.25 -5.24
C GLU A 104 -21.22 -17.80 -6.29
N ALA A 105 -21.81 -16.62 -6.12
CA ALA A 105 -22.76 -16.05 -7.07
C ALA A 105 -22.19 -15.97 -8.49
N LEU A 106 -20.92 -15.58 -8.63
CA LEU A 106 -20.25 -15.52 -9.94
C LEU A 106 -20.02 -16.91 -10.52
N LYS A 107 -19.62 -17.89 -9.69
CA LYS A 107 -19.46 -19.28 -10.14
C LYS A 107 -20.79 -19.85 -10.63
N ARG A 108 -21.87 -19.59 -9.90
CA ARG A 108 -23.21 -20.07 -10.24
C ARG A 108 -23.72 -19.40 -11.51
N GLY A 109 -23.66 -18.07 -11.58
CA GLY A 109 -24.07 -17.32 -12.77
C GLY A 109 -23.30 -17.73 -14.02
N TRP A 110 -22.00 -18.00 -13.90
CA TRP A 110 -21.21 -18.56 -15.00
C TRP A 110 -21.73 -19.94 -15.44
N LYS A 111 -21.95 -20.86 -14.50
CA LYS A 111 -22.44 -22.22 -14.82
C LYS A 111 -23.84 -22.23 -15.42
N GLU A 112 -24.72 -21.34 -14.97
CA GLU A 112 -26.11 -21.26 -15.41
C GLU A 112 -26.26 -20.47 -16.70
N GLY A 113 -25.49 -19.39 -16.87
CA GLY A 113 -25.64 -18.44 -17.97
C GLY A 113 -24.72 -18.68 -19.15
N CYS A 114 -23.58 -19.34 -18.98
CA CYS A 114 -22.68 -19.61 -20.10
C CYS A 114 -23.15 -20.82 -20.89
N ARG A 115 -23.26 -20.64 -22.22
CA ARG A 115 -23.38 -21.77 -23.14
C ARG A 115 -22.23 -22.75 -22.88
N PRO A 116 -22.47 -24.07 -22.92
CA PRO A 116 -21.40 -25.05 -22.89
C PRO A 116 -20.36 -24.66 -23.95
N ILE A 117 -19.14 -24.39 -23.52
CA ILE A 117 -18.02 -24.21 -24.44
C ILE A 117 -17.70 -25.62 -24.93
N LEU A 118 -18.35 -26.04 -26.01
CA LEU A 118 -17.93 -27.20 -26.78
C LEU A 118 -16.64 -26.81 -27.49
N GLY A 119 -15.51 -27.00 -26.81
CA GLY A 119 -14.21 -27.02 -27.44
C GLY A 119 -14.11 -28.30 -28.25
N LEU A 120 -14.59 -28.27 -29.49
CA LEU A 120 -14.12 -29.21 -30.51
C LEU A 120 -12.66 -28.85 -30.75
N ASP A 121 -11.76 -29.51 -30.02
CA ASP A 121 -10.35 -29.54 -30.40
C ASP A 121 -10.31 -30.17 -31.79
N GLY A 122 -10.11 -29.31 -32.80
CA GLY A 122 -10.03 -29.68 -34.20
C GLY A 122 -8.76 -30.46 -34.42
N CYS A 123 -8.80 -31.74 -34.04
CA CYS A 123 -7.78 -32.69 -34.41
C CYS A 123 -8.00 -33.07 -35.88
N PHE A 124 -7.24 -32.41 -36.76
CA PHE A 124 -6.88 -32.90 -38.09
C PHE A 124 -5.41 -32.58 -38.34
#